data_AF-A0A1R2CBV6-F1
#
_entry.id   AF-A0A1R2CBV6-F1
#
_cell.length_a   1.000
_cell.length_b   1.000
_cell.length_c   1.000
_cell.angle_alpha   90.00
_cell.angle_beta   90.00
_cell.angle_gamma   90.00
#
_symmetry.space_group_name_H-M   'P 1'
#
loop_
_entity.id
_entity.type
_entity.pdbx_description
1 polymer ?
#
loop_
_entity_poly.entity_id
_entity_poly.type
_entity_poly.pdbx_seq_one_letter_code
_entity_poly.pdbx_strand_id
1 'polypeptide(L)'
;MDTKKIEFFLKEIAISLYTELSDDDKSTLGPNLESVMCMSPKTTLSCLNDLYDNLIECKRSIKHVEFYKEFSENEVYQRALQKLDQEVRQHIRCELQLKVFIDSNEEKLSQTLSRQNRNIETNTKVLEKVKDENKRLKAILSSKTAELEEIKSEGQTCDEKQLILMKTKAQKDQEKIEEYEKNIIKLKQKWAQTKLDLENKNKEYEKHKREFVFLKKIIGASEDLRSTSKYTDKSDGSIKDGQEVKSYRTVKTPNRTADRSISPLPMSYNKKIAKYSKATQSTKKLEKSPLAKILKSDLSKFKSKSKSRLPIFANVKK
;
A
#
# COMPACT_ATOMS: atom_id res chain seq x y z
N MET A 1 98.12 -80.83 -6.49
CA MET A 1 96.97 -81.48 -7.15
C MET A 1 97.17 -81.42 -8.65
N ASP A 2 96.84 -82.50 -9.34
CA ASP A 2 96.96 -82.61 -10.79
C ASP A 2 95.89 -81.74 -11.45
N THR A 3 96.27 -80.63 -12.08
CA THR A 3 95.34 -79.63 -12.65
C THR A 3 94.38 -80.25 -13.66
N LYS A 4 94.84 -81.29 -14.37
CA LYS A 4 94.04 -82.10 -15.29
C LYS A 4 92.92 -82.88 -14.60
N LYS A 5 93.16 -83.37 -13.37
CA LYS A 5 92.12 -84.06 -12.60
C LYS A 5 91.04 -83.09 -12.13
N ILE A 6 91.43 -81.88 -11.72
CA ILE A 6 90.47 -80.83 -11.32
C ILE A 6 89.60 -80.40 -12.50
N GLU A 7 90.22 -80.17 -13.66
CA GLU A 7 89.49 -79.83 -14.88
C GLU A 7 88.52 -80.93 -15.29
N PHE A 8 88.93 -82.19 -15.21
CA PHE A 8 88.07 -83.34 -15.47
C PHE A 8 86.84 -83.36 -14.55
N PHE A 9 87.02 -83.21 -13.24
CA PHE A 9 85.91 -83.20 -12.28
C PHE A 9 84.96 -82.02 -12.48
N LEU A 10 85.48 -80.82 -12.77
CA LEU A 10 84.62 -79.65 -13.03
C LEU A 10 83.77 -79.82 -14.28
N LYS A 11 84.33 -80.46 -15.32
CA LYS A 11 83.59 -80.79 -16.55
C LYS A 11 82.54 -81.86 -16.31
N GLU A 12 82.83 -82.90 -15.53
CA GLU A 12 81.82 -83.90 -15.15
C GLU A 12 80.66 -83.28 -14.34
N ILE A 13 80.96 -82.40 -13.38
CA ILE A 13 79.93 -81.68 -12.61
C ILE A 13 79.08 -80.80 -13.52
N ALA A 14 79.71 -80.06 -14.45
CA ALA A 14 78.98 -79.25 -15.41
C ALA A 14 78.08 -80.09 -16.30
N ILE A 15 78.55 -81.23 -16.81
CA ILE A 15 77.72 -82.15 -17.59
C ILE A 15 76.53 -82.62 -16.76
N SER A 16 76.75 -83.12 -15.55
CA SER A 16 75.68 -83.64 -14.68
C SER A 16 74.59 -82.58 -14.43
N LEU A 17 75.00 -81.36 -14.07
CA LEU A 17 74.06 -80.26 -13.81
C LEU A 17 73.27 -79.89 -15.05
N TYR A 18 73.93 -79.68 -16.20
CA TYR A 18 73.25 -79.29 -17.42
C TYR A 18 72.40 -80.41 -18.04
N THR A 19 72.66 -81.68 -17.74
CA THR A 19 71.80 -82.79 -18.16
C THR A 19 70.52 -82.92 -17.33
N GLU A 20 70.54 -82.46 -16.07
CA GLU A 20 69.38 -82.50 -15.19
C GLU A 20 68.42 -81.30 -15.38
N LEU A 21 68.90 -80.22 -16.01
CA LEU A 21 68.07 -79.05 -16.34
C LEU A 21 67.15 -79.33 -17.54
N SER A 22 65.95 -78.74 -17.51
CA SER A 22 65.05 -78.72 -18.67
C SER A 22 65.67 -77.89 -19.81
N ASP A 23 65.30 -78.16 -21.06
CA ASP A 23 65.81 -77.40 -22.22
C ASP A 23 65.44 -75.92 -22.16
N ASP A 24 64.30 -75.57 -21.54
CA ASP A 24 63.88 -74.18 -21.31
C ASP A 24 64.78 -73.47 -20.27
N ASP A 25 65.18 -74.19 -19.22
CA ASP A 25 66.00 -73.68 -18.12
C ASP A 25 67.46 -73.46 -18.52
N LYS A 26 67.97 -74.29 -19.45
CA LYS A 26 69.34 -74.19 -19.99
C LYS A 26 69.61 -72.85 -20.69
N SER A 27 68.57 -72.25 -21.28
CA SER A 27 68.69 -70.99 -22.02
C SER A 27 68.69 -69.74 -21.11
N THR A 28 68.17 -69.88 -19.88
CA THR A 28 67.92 -68.76 -18.97
C THR A 28 68.90 -68.70 -17.80
N LEU A 29 69.47 -69.83 -17.39
CA LEU A 29 70.30 -69.93 -16.19
C LEU A 29 71.81 -69.70 -16.42
N GLY A 30 72.29 -69.73 -17.67
CA GLY A 30 73.71 -69.52 -17.97
C GLY A 30 74.13 -69.86 -19.41
N PRO A 31 75.45 -69.80 -19.72
CA PRO A 31 75.97 -70.16 -21.04
C PRO A 31 75.78 -71.65 -21.35
N ASN A 32 75.72 -72.00 -22.64
CA ASN A 32 75.53 -73.39 -23.09
C ASN A 32 76.63 -74.33 -22.60
N LEU A 33 76.29 -75.61 -22.37
CA LEU A 33 77.22 -76.64 -21.91
C LEU A 33 78.49 -76.71 -22.77
N GLU A 34 78.35 -76.64 -24.11
CA GLU A 34 79.49 -76.64 -25.03
C GLU A 34 80.48 -75.49 -24.77
N SER A 35 79.95 -74.31 -24.42
CA SER A 35 80.76 -73.15 -24.06
C SER A 35 81.49 -73.38 -22.74
N VAL A 36 80.83 -73.99 -21.74
CA VAL A 36 81.38 -74.27 -20.41
C VAL A 36 82.50 -75.32 -20.47
N MET A 37 82.36 -76.31 -21.34
CA MET A 37 83.35 -77.39 -21.57
C MET A 37 84.66 -76.89 -22.19
N CYS A 38 84.62 -75.74 -22.89
CA CYS A 38 85.77 -75.09 -23.51
C CYS A 38 86.45 -74.04 -22.60
N MET A 39 85.93 -73.78 -21.40
CA MET A 39 86.48 -72.74 -20.51
C MET A 39 87.66 -73.24 -19.67
N SER A 40 88.43 -72.28 -19.11
CA SER A 40 89.44 -72.59 -18.12
C SER A 40 88.80 -73.05 -16.80
N PRO A 41 89.48 -73.90 -15.99
CA PRO A 41 88.93 -74.41 -14.73
C PRO A 41 88.40 -73.34 -13.77
N LYS A 42 89.07 -72.18 -13.69
CA LYS A 42 88.63 -71.07 -12.84
C LYS A 42 87.34 -70.44 -13.34
N THR A 43 87.20 -70.31 -14.66
CA THR A 43 86.02 -69.72 -15.28
C THR A 43 84.85 -70.70 -15.26
N THR A 44 85.10 -71.99 -15.47
CA THR A 44 84.10 -73.06 -15.28
C THR A 44 83.55 -73.04 -13.86
N LEU A 45 84.41 -72.93 -12.84
CA LEU A 45 83.96 -72.86 -11.44
C LEU A 45 83.11 -71.62 -11.15
N SER A 46 83.49 -70.45 -11.68
CA SER A 46 82.67 -69.23 -11.55
C SER A 46 81.29 -69.41 -12.18
N CYS A 47 81.25 -69.95 -13.41
CA CYS A 47 80.01 -70.21 -14.12
C CYS A 47 79.10 -71.20 -13.38
N LEU A 48 79.69 -72.23 -12.75
CA LEU A 48 78.93 -73.19 -11.94
C LEU A 48 78.37 -72.56 -10.66
N ASN A 49 79.11 -71.64 -10.02
CA ASN A 49 78.61 -70.90 -8.87
C ASN A 49 77.44 -69.98 -9.28
N ASP A 50 77.59 -69.24 -10.38
CA ASP A 50 76.53 -68.35 -10.89
C ASP A 50 75.27 -69.16 -11.23
N LEU A 51 75.44 -70.33 -11.87
CA LEU A 51 74.34 -71.26 -12.17
C LEU A 51 73.64 -71.72 -10.88
N TYR A 52 74.41 -72.05 -9.84
CA TYR A 52 73.87 -72.51 -8.56
C TYR A 52 73.10 -71.40 -7.82
N ASP A 53 73.62 -70.17 -7.84
CA ASP A 53 72.95 -69.01 -7.25
C ASP A 53 71.64 -68.70 -7.99
N ASN A 54 71.65 -68.74 -9.33
CA ASN A 54 70.44 -68.59 -10.14
C ASN A 54 69.40 -69.68 -9.83
N LEU A 55 69.83 -70.94 -9.69
CA LEU A 55 68.95 -72.04 -9.30
C LEU A 55 68.34 -71.86 -7.90
N ILE A 56 69.12 -71.34 -6.95
CA ILE A 56 68.61 -70.99 -5.61
C ILE A 56 67.57 -69.87 -5.71
N GLU A 57 67.81 -68.85 -6.53
CA GLU A 57 66.87 -67.75 -6.75
C GLU A 57 65.57 -68.21 -7.40
N CYS A 58 65.63 -69.06 -8.44
CA CYS A 58 64.46 -69.70 -9.03
C CYS A 58 63.67 -70.49 -8.00
N LYS A 59 64.33 -71.27 -7.15
CA LYS A 59 63.68 -72.02 -6.06
C LYS A 59 62.99 -71.10 -5.04
N ARG A 60 63.58 -69.94 -4.71
CA ARG A 60 62.95 -68.95 -3.83
C ARG A 60 61.72 -68.34 -4.50
N SER A 61 61.82 -67.99 -5.77
CA SER A 61 60.71 -67.43 -6.56
C SER A 61 59.52 -68.39 -6.66
N ILE A 62 59.77 -69.70 -6.87
CA ILE A 62 58.71 -70.72 -6.88
C ILE A 62 57.94 -70.76 -5.55
N LYS A 63 58.63 -70.68 -4.41
CA LYS A 63 57.97 -70.62 -3.09
C LYS A 63 57.07 -69.41 -2.93
N HIS A 64 57.46 -68.26 -3.49
CA HIS A 64 56.59 -67.07 -3.49
C HIS A 64 55.32 -67.31 -4.30
N VAL A 65 55.41 -67.97 -5.46
CA VAL A 65 54.24 -68.31 -6.28
C VAL A 65 53.29 -69.27 -5.55
N GLU A 66 53.82 -70.28 -4.85
CA GLU A 66 53.01 -71.19 -4.03
C GLU A 66 52.26 -70.44 -2.92
N PHE A 67 52.94 -69.53 -2.22
CA PHE A 67 52.31 -68.68 -1.21
C PHE A 67 51.21 -67.78 -1.79
N TYR A 68 51.45 -67.18 -2.96
CA TYR A 68 50.42 -66.39 -3.65
C TYR A 68 49.23 -67.25 -4.08
N LYS A 69 49.46 -68.50 -4.48
CA LYS A 69 48.40 -69.43 -4.83
C LYS A 69 47.54 -69.76 -3.62
N GLU A 70 48.14 -70.14 -2.49
CA GLU A 70 47.44 -70.36 -1.22
C GLU A 70 46.66 -69.13 -0.75
N PHE A 71 47.25 -67.94 -0.90
CA PHE A 71 46.57 -66.68 -0.59
C PHE A 71 45.37 -66.43 -1.52
N SER A 72 45.51 -66.69 -2.81
CA SER A 72 44.44 -66.49 -3.80
C SER A 72 43.30 -67.49 -3.64
N GLU A 73 43.61 -68.72 -3.23
CA GLU A 73 42.65 -69.80 -2.99
C GLU A 73 42.01 -69.71 -1.58
N ASN A 74 42.48 -68.78 -0.73
CA ASN A 74 41.90 -68.57 0.59
C ASN A 74 40.48 -68.00 0.49
N GLU A 75 39.50 -68.88 0.72
CA GLU A 75 38.07 -68.54 0.64
C GLU A 75 37.66 -67.39 1.55
N VAL A 76 38.29 -67.23 2.72
CA VAL A 76 37.93 -66.18 3.68
C VAL A 76 38.29 -64.81 3.11
N TYR A 77 39.48 -64.71 2.50
CA TYR A 77 39.91 -63.49 1.84
C TYR A 77 39.03 -63.17 0.63
N GLN A 78 38.72 -64.17 -0.20
CA GLN A 78 37.84 -63.97 -1.36
C GLN A 78 36.43 -63.52 -0.94
N ARG A 79 35.87 -64.10 0.12
CA ARG A 79 34.58 -63.66 0.68
C ARG A 79 34.64 -62.23 1.24
N ALA A 80 35.71 -61.87 1.93
CA ALA A 80 35.90 -60.52 2.44
C ALA A 80 36.02 -59.50 1.29
N LEU A 81 36.76 -59.84 0.22
CA LEU A 81 36.91 -59.00 -0.96
C LEU A 81 35.59 -58.82 -1.71
N GLN A 82 34.81 -59.89 -1.88
CA GLN A 82 33.47 -59.80 -2.48
C GLN A 82 32.51 -58.95 -1.65
N LYS A 83 32.56 -59.06 -0.32
CA LYS A 83 31.75 -58.23 0.57
C LYS A 83 32.14 -56.75 0.44
N LEU A 84 33.44 -56.45 0.40
CA LEU A 84 33.94 -55.10 0.18
C LEU A 84 33.50 -54.54 -1.18
N ASP A 85 33.60 -55.34 -2.26
CA ASP A 85 33.13 -54.93 -3.59
C ASP A 85 31.62 -54.64 -3.59
N GLN A 86 30.83 -55.45 -2.89
CA GLN A 86 29.39 -55.22 -2.74
C GLN A 86 29.10 -53.93 -1.97
N GLU A 87 29.82 -53.67 -0.88
CA GLU A 87 29.71 -52.42 -0.10
C GLU A 87 30.08 -51.22 -0.98
N VAL A 88 31.20 -51.26 -1.69
CA VAL A 88 31.63 -50.20 -2.63
C VAL A 88 30.55 -49.92 -3.69
N ARG A 89 30.00 -50.95 -4.32
CA ARG A 89 28.89 -50.79 -5.29
C ARG A 89 27.66 -50.17 -4.65
N GLN A 90 27.34 -50.52 -3.41
CA GLN A 90 26.21 -49.94 -2.70
C GLN A 90 26.45 -48.47 -2.36
N HIS A 91 27.65 -48.11 -1.89
CA HIS A 91 28.05 -46.73 -1.65
C HIS A 91 27.95 -45.87 -2.92
N ILE A 92 28.46 -46.36 -4.06
CA ILE A 92 28.35 -45.67 -5.36
C ILE A 92 26.89 -45.42 -5.72
N ARG A 93 25.99 -46.41 -5.53
CA ARG A 93 24.56 -46.23 -5.82
C ARG A 93 23.93 -45.15 -4.92
N CYS A 94 24.22 -45.18 -3.62
CA CYS A 94 23.72 -44.17 -2.69
C CYS A 94 24.21 -42.78 -3.05
N GLU A 95 25.49 -42.63 -3.41
CA GLU A 95 26.09 -41.37 -3.83
C GLU A 95 25.43 -40.83 -5.10
N LEU A 96 25.21 -41.68 -6.11
CA LEU A 96 24.51 -41.30 -7.35
C LEU A 96 23.06 -40.86 -7.08
N GLN A 97 22.35 -41.56 -6.20
CA GLN A 97 20.98 -41.17 -5.80
C GLN A 97 20.96 -39.81 -5.09
N LEU A 98 21.91 -39.56 -4.18
CA LEU A 98 22.04 -38.27 -3.49
C LEU A 98 22.39 -37.16 -4.47
N LYS A 99 23.26 -37.41 -5.43
CA LYS A 99 23.62 -36.45 -6.48
C LYS A 99 22.39 -36.02 -7.29
N VAL A 100 21.62 -36.99 -7.81
CA VAL A 100 20.38 -36.69 -8.55
C VAL A 100 19.37 -35.93 -7.68
N PHE A 101 19.27 -36.26 -6.38
CA PHE A 101 18.40 -35.55 -5.45
C PHE A 101 18.85 -34.09 -5.23
N ILE A 102 20.15 -33.86 -5.07
CA ILE A 102 20.73 -32.51 -4.94
C ILE A 102 20.46 -31.71 -6.22
N ASP A 103 20.82 -32.24 -7.39
CA ASP A 103 20.61 -31.58 -8.69
C ASP A 103 19.14 -31.19 -8.89
N SER A 104 18.21 -32.10 -8.57
CA SER A 104 16.76 -31.82 -8.66
C SER A 104 16.31 -30.71 -7.71
N ASN A 105 16.88 -30.63 -6.51
CA ASN A 105 16.55 -29.59 -5.54
C ASN A 105 17.15 -28.24 -5.93
N GLU A 106 18.38 -28.22 -6.42
CA GLU A 106 19.02 -27.01 -6.96
C GLU A 106 18.24 -26.44 -8.14
N GLU A 107 17.73 -27.30 -9.03
CA GLU A 107 16.87 -26.87 -10.12
C GLU A 107 15.57 -26.25 -9.60
N LYS A 108 14.88 -26.89 -8.65
CA LYS A 108 13.65 -26.37 -8.03
C LYS A 108 13.89 -25.04 -7.31
N LEU A 109 15.01 -24.92 -6.60
CA LEU A 109 15.40 -23.69 -5.93
C LEU A 109 15.65 -22.57 -6.94
N SER A 110 16.39 -22.87 -8.01
CA SER A 110 16.67 -21.92 -9.10
C SER A 110 15.39 -21.44 -9.79
N GLN A 111 14.46 -22.35 -10.08
CA GLN A 111 13.15 -21.99 -10.62
C GLN A 111 12.33 -21.12 -9.67
N THR A 112 12.35 -21.44 -8.37
CA THR A 112 11.63 -20.68 -7.33
C THR A 112 12.20 -19.28 -7.17
N LEU A 113 13.53 -19.15 -7.11
CA LEU A 113 14.23 -17.87 -7.07
C LEU A 113 13.92 -17.02 -8.30
N SER A 114 13.94 -17.61 -9.50
CA SER A 114 13.58 -16.91 -10.74
C SER A 114 12.14 -16.36 -10.69
N ARG A 115 11.18 -17.17 -10.22
CA ARG A 115 9.79 -16.73 -10.04
C ARG A 115 9.67 -15.63 -8.99
N GLN A 116 10.37 -15.75 -7.86
CA GLN A 116 10.37 -14.75 -6.80
C GLN A 116 10.96 -13.42 -7.28
N ASN A 117 12.06 -13.45 -8.03
CA ASN A 117 12.66 -12.25 -8.61
C ASN A 117 11.72 -11.56 -9.59
N ARG A 118 11.03 -12.30 -10.45
CA ARG A 118 9.99 -11.73 -11.33
C ARG A 118 8.86 -11.09 -10.52
N ASN A 119 8.41 -11.75 -9.45
CA ASN A 119 7.37 -11.20 -8.58
C ASN A 119 7.83 -9.91 -7.89
N ILE A 120 9.06 -9.88 -7.36
CA ILE A 120 9.67 -8.69 -6.77
C ILE A 120 9.72 -7.57 -7.80
N GLU A 121 10.20 -7.84 -9.01
CA GLU A 121 10.27 -6.84 -10.07
C GLU A 121 8.88 -6.27 -10.43
N THR A 122 7.86 -7.13 -10.53
CA THR A 122 6.48 -6.68 -10.78
C THR A 122 5.93 -5.85 -9.61
N ASN A 123 6.18 -6.26 -8.37
CA ASN A 123 5.74 -5.55 -7.18
C ASN A 123 6.42 -4.19 -7.05
N THR A 124 7.71 -4.11 -7.38
CA THR A 124 8.45 -2.84 -7.41
C THR A 124 7.87 -1.90 -8.46
N LYS A 125 7.53 -2.39 -9.66
CA LYS A 125 6.86 -1.58 -10.69
C LYS A 125 5.49 -1.08 -10.24
N VAL A 126 4.71 -1.92 -9.55
CA VAL A 126 3.41 -1.52 -8.98
C VAL A 126 3.59 -0.48 -7.87
N LEU A 127 4.56 -0.68 -6.98
CA LEU A 127 4.86 0.25 -5.89
C LEU A 127 5.25 1.64 -6.43
N GLU A 128 6.05 1.71 -7.49
CA GLU A 128 6.44 2.99 -8.08
C GLU A 128 5.23 3.71 -8.69
N LYS A 129 4.37 2.98 -9.41
CA LYS A 129 3.10 3.55 -9.92
C LYS A 129 2.21 4.08 -8.80
N VAL A 130 2.10 3.35 -7.69
CA VAL A 130 1.32 3.79 -6.52
C VAL A 130 1.95 5.03 -5.88
N LYS A 131 3.28 5.11 -5.78
CA LYS A 131 3.96 6.30 -5.27
C LYS A 131 3.70 7.52 -6.15
N ASP A 132 3.79 7.38 -7.46
CA ASP A 132 3.56 8.48 -8.39
C ASP A 132 2.10 8.94 -8.37
N GLU A 133 1.15 8.00 -8.31
CA GLU A 133 -0.26 8.34 -8.14
C GLU A 133 -0.52 9.03 -6.80
N ASN A 134 0.13 8.60 -5.72
CA ASN A 134 0.02 9.26 -4.41
C ASN A 134 0.59 10.69 -4.44
N LYS A 135 1.73 10.92 -5.11
CA LYS A 135 2.27 12.28 -5.34
C LYS A 135 1.26 13.14 -6.10
N ARG A 136 0.66 12.60 -7.18
CA ARG A 136 -0.37 13.28 -7.98
C ARG A 136 -1.60 13.65 -7.14
N LEU A 137 -2.11 12.70 -6.36
CA LEU A 137 -3.25 12.93 -5.48
C LEU A 137 -2.96 13.95 -4.39
N LYS A 138 -1.76 13.93 -3.79
CA LYS A 138 -1.32 14.96 -2.84
C LYS A 138 -1.31 16.34 -3.47
N ALA A 139 -0.76 16.48 -4.68
CA ALA A 139 -0.75 17.76 -5.40
C ALA A 139 -2.18 18.27 -5.68
N ILE A 140 -3.08 17.39 -6.12
CA ILE A 140 -4.50 17.72 -6.34
C ILE A 140 -5.16 18.16 -5.02
N LEU A 141 -4.91 17.42 -3.94
CA LEU A 141 -5.48 17.73 -2.63
C LEU A 141 -4.98 19.09 -2.13
N SER A 142 -3.68 19.38 -2.23
CA SER A 142 -3.10 20.68 -1.91
C SER A 142 -3.69 21.82 -2.74
N SER A 143 -3.92 21.60 -4.04
CA SER A 143 -4.59 22.57 -4.91
C SER A 143 -6.02 22.84 -4.46
N LYS A 144 -6.79 21.78 -4.15
CA LYS A 144 -8.19 21.93 -3.69
C LYS A 144 -8.30 22.55 -2.31
N THR A 145 -7.36 22.27 -1.40
CA THR A 145 -7.31 22.97 -0.12
C THR A 145 -6.99 24.45 -0.29
N ALA A 146 -6.11 24.81 -1.22
CA ALA A 146 -5.81 26.21 -1.53
C ALA A 146 -7.04 26.93 -2.12
N GLU A 147 -7.73 26.31 -3.10
CA GLU A 147 -8.98 26.84 -3.65
C GLU A 147 -10.06 27.03 -2.57
N LEU A 148 -10.19 26.10 -1.61
CA LEU A 148 -11.15 26.23 -0.51
C LEU A 148 -10.79 27.35 0.46
N GLU A 149 -9.51 27.54 0.77
CA GLU A 149 -9.03 28.64 1.62
C GLU A 149 -9.28 29.99 0.94
N GLU A 150 -9.04 30.08 -0.37
CA GLU A 150 -9.31 31.25 -1.19
C GLU A 150 -10.81 31.59 -1.16
N ILE A 151 -11.69 30.64 -1.48
CA ILE A 151 -13.16 30.84 -1.43
C ILE A 151 -13.61 31.27 -0.02
N LYS A 152 -13.04 30.68 1.03
CA LYS A 152 -13.37 31.05 2.42
C LYS A 152 -12.94 32.49 2.73
N SER A 153 -11.77 32.90 2.27
CA SER A 153 -11.26 34.27 2.46
C SER A 153 -12.06 35.30 1.64
N GLU A 154 -12.44 34.96 0.40
CA GLU A 154 -13.30 35.80 -0.44
C GLU A 154 -14.71 35.94 0.14
N GLY A 155 -15.28 34.85 0.65
CA GLY A 155 -16.56 34.86 1.35
C GLY A 155 -16.53 35.74 2.61
N GLN A 156 -15.52 35.56 3.46
CA GLN A 156 -15.35 36.37 4.68
C GLN A 156 -15.18 37.85 4.36
N THR A 157 -14.37 38.20 3.38
CA THR A 157 -14.15 39.61 3.02
C THR A 157 -15.37 40.26 2.37
N CYS A 158 -16.20 39.51 1.64
CA CYS A 158 -17.46 40.00 1.08
C CYS A 158 -18.49 40.25 2.19
N ASP A 159 -18.66 39.28 3.09
CA ASP A 159 -19.60 39.37 4.22
C ASP A 159 -19.20 40.50 5.18
N GLU A 160 -17.90 40.65 5.46
CA GLU A 160 -17.38 41.71 6.32
C GLU A 160 -17.58 43.11 5.71
N LYS A 161 -17.36 43.26 4.41
CA LYS A 161 -17.65 44.51 3.68
C LYS A 161 -19.15 44.84 3.70
N GLN A 162 -20.04 43.86 3.49
CA GLN A 162 -21.48 44.07 3.60
C GLN A 162 -21.90 44.47 5.02
N LEU A 163 -21.30 43.84 6.04
CA LEU A 163 -21.57 44.14 7.45
C LEU A 163 -21.17 45.59 7.80
N ILE A 164 -20.01 46.05 7.33
CA ILE A 164 -19.54 47.43 7.53
C ILE A 164 -20.48 48.42 6.82
N LEU A 165 -20.92 48.11 5.60
CA LEU A 165 -21.86 48.95 4.85
C LEU A 165 -23.22 49.06 5.58
N MET A 166 -23.73 47.95 6.12
CA MET A 166 -24.98 47.97 6.90
C MET A 166 -24.84 48.75 8.20
N LYS A 167 -23.72 48.61 8.93
CA LYS A 167 -23.45 49.39 10.14
C LYS A 167 -23.37 50.89 9.86
N THR A 168 -22.65 51.31 8.82
CA THR A 168 -22.54 52.73 8.45
C THR A 168 -23.88 53.31 7.99
N LYS A 169 -24.70 52.54 7.27
CA LYS A 169 -26.06 52.96 6.91
C LYS A 169 -26.96 53.10 8.14
N ALA A 170 -26.95 52.12 9.03
CA ALA A 170 -27.71 52.16 10.29
C ALA A 170 -27.31 53.37 11.16
N GLN A 171 -26.02 53.70 11.21
CA GLN A 171 -25.53 54.88 11.94
C GLN A 171 -26.03 56.19 11.32
N LYS A 172 -25.99 56.33 9.99
CA LYS A 172 -26.56 57.50 9.30
C LYS A 172 -28.07 57.64 9.53
N ASP A 173 -28.79 56.52 9.55
CA ASP A 173 -30.23 56.54 9.82
C ASP A 173 -30.52 56.93 11.28
N GLN A 174 -29.68 56.49 12.23
CA GLN A 174 -29.74 56.91 13.63
C GLN A 174 -29.51 58.44 13.78
N GLU A 175 -28.49 58.98 13.12
CA GLU A 175 -28.20 60.42 13.13
C GLU A 175 -29.39 61.24 12.59
N LYS A 176 -30.03 60.77 11.52
CA LYS A 176 -31.26 61.40 10.97
C LYS A 176 -32.42 61.33 11.95
N ILE A 177 -32.62 60.21 12.64
CA ILE A 177 -33.67 60.06 13.64
C ILE A 177 -33.47 61.10 14.75
N GLU A 178 -32.24 61.23 15.27
CA GLU A 178 -31.91 62.24 16.30
C GLU A 178 -32.12 63.68 15.80
N GLU A 179 -31.81 63.95 14.53
CA GLU A 179 -32.09 65.26 13.92
C GLU A 179 -33.59 65.54 13.83
N TYR A 180 -34.39 64.57 13.40
CA TYR A 180 -35.85 64.69 13.36
C TYR A 180 -36.44 64.86 14.77
N GLU A 181 -35.92 64.16 15.78
CA GLU A 181 -36.33 64.34 17.18
C GLU A 181 -36.05 65.75 17.68
N LYS A 182 -34.84 66.29 17.42
CA LYS A 182 -34.49 67.68 17.72
C LYS A 182 -35.45 68.67 17.04
N ASN A 183 -35.80 68.42 15.78
CA ASN A 183 -36.73 69.27 15.04
C ASN A 183 -38.16 69.18 15.59
N ILE A 184 -38.62 67.99 15.99
CA ILE A 184 -39.92 67.79 16.66
C ILE A 184 -39.96 68.56 17.98
N ILE A 185 -38.90 68.51 18.79
CA ILE A 185 -38.82 69.26 20.05
C ILE A 185 -38.91 70.77 19.79
N LYS A 186 -38.15 71.29 18.82
CA LYS A 186 -38.21 72.70 18.42
C LYS A 186 -39.61 73.10 17.94
N LEU A 187 -40.27 72.24 17.14
CA LEU A 187 -41.64 72.48 16.69
C LEU A 187 -42.62 72.51 17.85
N LYS A 188 -42.51 71.57 18.80
CA LYS A 188 -43.36 71.54 20.01
C LYS A 188 -43.19 72.80 20.85
N GLN A 189 -41.96 73.28 21.02
CA GLN A 189 -41.68 74.55 21.72
C GLN A 189 -42.31 75.74 21.00
N LYS A 190 -42.13 75.86 19.67
CA LYS A 190 -42.76 76.92 18.88
C LYS A 190 -44.28 76.88 18.96
N TRP A 191 -44.87 75.69 18.83
CA TRP A 191 -46.31 75.50 18.94
C TRP A 191 -46.85 75.91 20.32
N ALA A 192 -46.16 75.53 21.40
CA ALA A 192 -46.53 75.94 22.76
C ALA A 192 -46.45 77.47 22.92
N GLN A 193 -45.41 78.10 22.38
CA GLN A 193 -45.24 79.56 22.38
C GLN A 193 -46.39 80.25 21.62
N THR A 194 -46.67 79.83 20.38
CA THR A 194 -47.77 80.42 19.58
C THR A 194 -49.14 80.20 20.23
N LYS A 195 -49.35 79.06 20.87
CA LYS A 195 -50.58 78.79 21.63
C LYS A 195 -50.75 79.76 22.81
N LEU A 196 -49.68 80.03 23.56
CA LEU A 196 -49.67 80.99 24.66
C LEU A 196 -49.95 82.42 24.15
N ASP A 197 -49.30 82.82 23.06
CA ASP A 197 -49.50 84.14 22.44
C ASP A 197 -50.95 84.33 21.98
N LEU A 198 -51.56 83.30 21.36
CA LEU A 198 -52.97 83.30 20.98
C LEU A 198 -53.90 83.41 22.19
N GLU A 199 -53.61 82.70 23.28
CA GLU A 199 -54.40 82.79 24.51
C GLU A 199 -54.33 84.19 25.13
N ASN A 200 -53.16 84.81 25.11
CA ASN A 200 -52.96 86.20 25.56
C ASN A 200 -53.74 87.18 24.68
N LYS A 201 -53.65 87.05 23.35
CA LYS A 201 -54.45 87.86 22.42
C LYS A 201 -55.95 87.66 22.58
N ASN A 202 -56.39 86.45 22.87
CA ASN A 202 -57.79 86.17 23.15
C ASN A 202 -58.25 86.82 24.47
N LYS A 203 -57.40 86.84 25.50
CA LYS A 203 -57.67 87.57 26.76
C LYS A 203 -57.76 89.09 26.54
N GLU A 204 -56.86 89.66 25.74
CA GLU A 204 -56.92 91.07 25.32
C GLU A 204 -58.21 91.36 24.54
N TYR A 205 -58.57 90.51 23.59
CA TYR A 205 -59.80 90.63 22.82
C TYR A 205 -61.05 90.57 23.71
N GLU A 206 -61.14 89.61 24.64
CA GLU A 206 -62.26 89.53 25.58
C GLU A 206 -62.29 90.69 26.58
N LYS A 207 -61.15 91.33 26.87
CA LYS A 207 -61.10 92.58 27.64
C LYS A 207 -61.68 93.74 26.81
N HIS A 208 -61.20 93.94 25.58
CA HIS A 208 -61.71 94.96 24.68
C HIS A 208 -63.19 94.76 24.32
N LYS A 209 -63.65 93.52 24.18
CA LYS A 209 -65.06 93.19 23.97
C LYS A 209 -65.91 93.56 25.19
N ARG A 210 -65.44 93.31 26.41
CA ARG A 210 -66.10 93.76 27.64
C ARG A 210 -66.13 95.29 27.75
N GLU A 211 -65.03 95.97 27.45
CA GLU A 211 -64.94 97.43 27.37
C GLU A 211 -65.90 97.99 26.31
N PHE A 212 -65.95 97.38 25.13
CA PHE A 212 -66.85 97.77 24.04
C PHE A 212 -68.32 97.57 24.41
N VAL A 213 -68.70 96.46 25.05
CA VAL A 213 -70.06 96.25 25.54
C VAL A 213 -70.43 97.27 26.63
N PHE A 214 -69.49 97.61 27.51
CA PHE A 214 -69.67 98.66 28.51
C PHE A 214 -69.85 100.04 27.87
N LEU A 215 -69.00 100.42 26.92
CA LEU A 215 -69.11 101.65 26.13
C LEU A 215 -70.40 101.70 25.31
N LYS A 216 -70.79 100.59 24.67
CA LYS A 216 -72.06 100.47 23.94
C LYS A 216 -73.26 100.65 24.88
N LYS A 217 -73.17 100.20 26.13
CA LYS A 217 -74.22 100.42 27.15
C LYS A 217 -74.27 101.88 27.62
N ILE A 218 -73.15 102.59 27.62
CA ILE A 218 -73.08 104.03 27.91
C ILE A 218 -73.63 104.85 26.74
N ILE A 219 -73.23 104.54 25.51
CA ILE A 219 -73.67 105.25 24.29
C ILE A 219 -75.13 104.92 23.96
N GLY A 220 -75.60 103.70 24.25
CA GLY A 220 -77.01 103.32 24.09
C GLY A 220 -77.99 104.03 25.03
N ALA A 221 -77.49 104.85 25.98
CA ALA A 221 -78.31 105.73 26.80
C ALA A 221 -78.34 107.19 26.28
N SER A 222 -77.65 107.50 25.18
CA SER A 222 -77.51 108.84 24.63
C SER A 222 -77.36 108.79 23.10
N GLU A 223 -78.47 108.60 22.37
CA GLU A 223 -78.72 109.20 21.05
C GLU A 223 -79.93 108.53 20.39
N ASP A 224 -81.10 109.01 20.81
CA ASP A 224 -82.25 109.17 19.93
C ASP A 224 -81.93 110.32 18.95
N LEU A 225 -82.29 110.11 17.66
CA LEU A 225 -82.38 111.10 16.57
C LEU A 225 -81.08 111.47 15.80
N ARG A 226 -80.86 110.87 14.61
CA ARG A 226 -81.15 111.50 13.31
C ARG A 226 -80.67 110.71 12.08
N SER A 227 -81.48 110.85 11.04
CA SER A 227 -81.42 110.25 9.71
C SER A 227 -80.53 110.98 8.70
N THR A 228 -80.35 110.32 7.55
CA THR A 228 -79.98 110.78 6.18
C THR A 228 -78.52 111.06 5.84
N SER A 229 -77.99 110.38 4.81
CA SER A 229 -77.73 110.98 3.48
C SER A 229 -77.09 109.98 2.49
N LYS A 230 -77.41 110.16 1.21
CA LYS A 230 -76.99 109.41 0.01
C LYS A 230 -75.71 110.01 -0.62
N TYR A 231 -74.92 109.19 -1.32
CA TYR A 231 -74.41 109.32 -2.72
C TYR A 231 -72.97 108.75 -2.91
N THR A 232 -72.86 107.78 -3.85
CA THR A 232 -71.80 107.46 -4.85
C THR A 232 -70.33 107.30 -4.39
N ASP A 233 -69.44 106.50 -4.98
CA ASP A 233 -69.28 106.03 -6.36
C ASP A 233 -68.30 104.84 -6.42
N LYS A 234 -68.19 104.26 -7.62
CA LYS A 234 -67.52 103.03 -8.10
C LYS A 234 -66.01 102.85 -7.85
N SER A 235 -65.58 101.58 -7.80
CA SER A 235 -64.60 100.92 -8.70
C SER A 235 -64.31 99.50 -8.15
N ASP A 236 -64.60 98.42 -8.88
CA ASP A 236 -63.71 97.74 -9.86
C ASP A 236 -62.36 97.29 -9.26
N GLY A 237 -61.91 96.04 -9.31
CA GLY A 237 -62.35 94.82 -9.99
C GLY A 237 -61.88 93.57 -9.19
N SER A 238 -62.48 92.39 -9.27
CA SER A 238 -62.92 91.58 -10.41
C SER A 238 -61.80 90.68 -10.99
N ILE A 239 -61.99 89.35 -10.78
CA ILE A 239 -61.79 88.23 -11.74
C ILE A 239 -60.31 87.75 -11.87
N LYS A 240 -59.92 86.46 -11.73
CA LYS A 240 -60.30 85.21 -12.46
C LYS A 240 -59.92 83.97 -11.65
N ASP A 241 -60.81 82.97 -11.52
CA ASP A 241 -61.04 81.82 -12.44
C ASP A 241 -59.78 80.95 -12.61
N GLY A 242 -59.77 79.62 -12.57
CA GLY A 242 -60.72 78.51 -12.42
C GLY A 242 -59.83 77.30 -12.04
N GLN A 243 -60.24 76.04 -11.92
CA GLN A 243 -61.32 75.27 -12.51
C GLN A 243 -61.64 74.11 -11.56
N GLU A 244 -62.90 73.70 -11.59
CA GLU A 244 -63.38 72.38 -11.19
C GLU A 244 -62.61 71.25 -11.92
N VAL A 245 -62.43 70.08 -11.28
CA VAL A 245 -62.85 68.79 -11.85
C VAL A 245 -63.14 67.80 -10.70
N LYS A 246 -64.37 67.24 -10.74
CA LYS A 246 -64.85 66.07 -10.00
C LYS A 246 -63.98 64.83 -10.24
N SER A 247 -63.70 64.01 -9.21
CA SER A 247 -63.64 62.56 -9.44
C SER A 247 -63.88 61.72 -8.19
N TYR A 248 -64.82 60.80 -8.37
CA TYR A 248 -65.32 59.65 -7.61
C TYR A 248 -64.37 58.88 -6.67
N ARG A 249 -65.01 58.23 -5.68
CA ARG A 249 -64.81 56.84 -5.17
C ARG A 249 -63.34 56.36 -5.03
N THR A 250 -62.91 55.74 -3.94
CA THR A 250 -63.52 54.56 -3.30
C THR A 250 -62.68 54.21 -2.06
N VAL A 251 -63.36 53.74 -1.02
CA VAL A 251 -62.81 52.80 -0.03
C VAL A 251 -62.15 51.62 -0.73
N LYS A 252 -60.95 51.21 -0.30
CA LYS A 252 -60.51 49.80 -0.27
C LYS A 252 -59.19 49.64 0.48
N THR A 253 -59.31 49.03 1.66
CA THR A 253 -58.32 48.11 2.23
C THR A 253 -57.80 47.12 1.19
N PRO A 254 -56.59 46.56 1.40
CA PRO A 254 -56.35 45.17 1.07
C PRO A 254 -55.92 44.38 2.30
N ASN A 255 -56.85 43.56 2.81
CA ASN A 255 -56.51 42.25 3.37
C ASN A 255 -56.50 41.26 2.20
N ARG A 256 -55.38 40.55 1.98
CA ARG A 256 -55.33 39.13 1.56
C ARG A 256 -53.87 38.68 1.41
N THR A 257 -53.41 37.81 2.31
CA THR A 257 -53.21 36.36 2.12
C THR A 257 -52.07 35.98 1.19
N ALA A 258 -51.07 35.34 1.80
CA ALA A 258 -50.33 34.18 1.32
C ALA A 258 -49.99 34.12 -0.18
N ASP A 259 -48.70 34.21 -0.48
CA ASP A 259 -48.09 33.18 -1.31
C ASP A 259 -46.70 32.82 -0.81
N ARG A 260 -46.56 31.52 -0.56
CA ARG A 260 -45.31 30.83 -0.25
C ARG A 260 -44.52 30.75 -1.55
N SER A 261 -43.34 31.35 -1.61
CA SER A 261 -42.32 30.99 -2.60
C SER A 261 -41.18 30.28 -1.87
N ILE A 262 -41.40 28.99 -1.61
CA ILE A 262 -40.32 28.03 -1.41
C ILE A 262 -39.71 27.82 -2.79
N SER A 263 -38.48 28.29 -2.98
CA SER A 263 -37.63 27.91 -4.10
C SER A 263 -37.53 26.37 -4.16
N PRO A 264 -37.76 25.74 -5.33
CA PRO A 264 -37.71 24.30 -5.46
C PRO A 264 -36.26 23.82 -5.37
N LEU A 265 -35.97 22.98 -4.37
CA LEU A 265 -34.80 22.11 -4.35
C LEU A 265 -34.83 21.21 -5.60
N PRO A 266 -33.73 21.06 -6.36
CA PRO A 266 -33.66 20.13 -7.47
C PRO A 266 -33.63 18.69 -6.93
N MET A 267 -34.80 18.07 -6.88
CA MET A 267 -34.99 16.66 -6.61
C MET A 267 -34.75 15.86 -7.90
N SER A 268 -33.49 15.72 -8.30
CA SER A 268 -33.14 14.91 -9.49
C SER A 268 -31.78 14.22 -9.38
N TYR A 269 -31.46 13.60 -8.24
CA TYR A 269 -30.32 12.68 -8.16
C TYR A 269 -30.54 11.53 -7.16
N ASN A 270 -31.63 10.77 -7.30
CA ASN A 270 -31.77 9.47 -6.63
C ASN A 270 -32.75 8.51 -7.32
N LYS A 271 -32.59 8.32 -8.63
CA LYS A 271 -33.28 7.26 -9.40
C LYS A 271 -32.31 6.49 -10.32
N LYS A 272 -31.13 6.11 -9.83
CA LYS A 272 -30.27 5.11 -10.50
C LYS A 272 -29.53 4.13 -9.57
N ILE A 273 -29.86 4.06 -8.27
CA ILE A 273 -29.21 3.13 -7.32
C ILE A 273 -30.11 1.91 -6.98
N ALA A 274 -31.16 1.65 -7.76
CA ALA A 274 -32.09 0.54 -7.50
C ALA A 274 -32.19 -0.51 -8.62
N LYS A 275 -31.10 -0.75 -9.39
CA LYS A 275 -31.09 -1.79 -10.45
C LYS A 275 -29.88 -2.73 -10.50
N TYR A 276 -28.99 -2.72 -9.49
CA TYR A 276 -27.83 -3.65 -9.46
C TYR A 276 -27.57 -4.34 -8.10
N SER A 277 -28.57 -4.49 -7.25
CA SER A 277 -28.48 -5.39 -6.08
C SER A 277 -28.76 -6.85 -6.48
N LYS A 278 -27.87 -7.45 -7.29
CA LYS A 278 -27.71 -8.92 -7.36
C LYS A 278 -26.74 -9.36 -6.25
N ALA A 279 -27.14 -9.18 -5.01
CA ALA A 279 -26.43 -9.66 -3.83
C ALA A 279 -27.06 -10.97 -3.32
N THR A 280 -27.05 -12.04 -4.12
CA THR A 280 -27.37 -13.42 -3.69
C THR A 280 -26.81 -14.47 -4.67
N GLN A 281 -25.50 -14.47 -4.96
CA GLN A 281 -24.86 -15.63 -5.63
C GLN A 281 -23.43 -15.93 -5.13
N SER A 282 -23.14 -15.63 -3.85
CA SER A 282 -21.80 -15.76 -3.27
C SER A 282 -21.42 -17.16 -2.74
N THR A 283 -22.25 -18.19 -2.91
CA THR A 283 -21.95 -19.53 -2.36
C THR A 283 -21.80 -20.65 -3.39
N LYS A 284 -22.07 -20.42 -4.69
CA LYS A 284 -21.98 -21.49 -5.71
C LYS A 284 -20.74 -21.45 -6.61
N LYS A 285 -19.86 -20.44 -6.49
CA LYS A 285 -18.64 -20.34 -7.31
C LYS A 285 -17.35 -20.84 -6.62
N LEU A 286 -17.41 -21.19 -5.34
CA LEU A 286 -16.24 -21.73 -4.62
C LEU A 286 -15.96 -23.21 -4.92
N GLU A 287 -16.94 -23.98 -5.42
CA GLU A 287 -16.76 -25.41 -5.69
C GLU A 287 -15.92 -25.73 -6.94
N LYS A 288 -15.70 -24.75 -7.82
CA LYS A 288 -14.91 -24.93 -9.05
C LYS A 288 -13.52 -24.30 -8.99
N SER A 289 -13.09 -23.81 -7.82
CA SER A 289 -11.74 -23.26 -7.67
C SER A 289 -10.71 -24.39 -7.50
N PRO A 290 -9.49 -24.25 -8.06
CA PRO A 290 -8.39 -25.20 -7.80
C PRO A 290 -8.06 -25.33 -6.31
N LEU A 291 -8.30 -24.29 -5.51
CA LEU A 291 -8.13 -24.29 -4.05
C LEU A 291 -9.07 -25.27 -3.34
N ALA A 292 -10.29 -25.48 -3.85
CA ALA A 292 -11.24 -26.40 -3.23
C ALA A 292 -10.81 -27.87 -3.34
N LYS A 293 -10.05 -28.23 -4.38
CA LYS A 293 -9.45 -29.58 -4.52
C LYS A 293 -8.32 -29.81 -3.53
N ILE A 294 -7.49 -28.78 -3.29
CA ILE A 294 -6.37 -28.83 -2.35
C ILE A 294 -6.90 -29.01 -0.91
N LEU A 295 -7.85 -28.17 -0.51
CA LEU A 295 -8.45 -28.23 0.83
C LEU A 295 -9.15 -29.58 1.12
N LYS A 296 -9.85 -30.16 0.14
CA LYS A 296 -10.48 -31.49 0.32
C LYS A 296 -9.45 -32.63 0.40
N SER A 297 -8.30 -32.51 -0.28
CA SER A 297 -7.24 -33.52 -0.26
C SER A 297 -6.40 -33.51 1.02
N ASP A 298 -6.29 -32.36 1.69
CA ASP A 298 -5.53 -32.27 2.95
C ASP A 298 -6.39 -32.67 4.16
N LEU A 299 -7.70 -32.41 4.14
CA LEU A 299 -8.63 -32.85 5.18
C LEU A 299 -8.82 -34.39 5.21
N SER A 300 -8.70 -35.08 4.07
CA SER A 300 -8.79 -36.56 4.04
C SER A 300 -7.53 -37.25 4.59
N LYS A 301 -6.36 -36.59 4.54
CA LYS A 301 -5.10 -37.10 5.10
C LYS A 301 -5.04 -36.99 6.63
N PHE A 302 -5.80 -36.08 7.24
CA PHE A 302 -5.86 -35.94 8.69
C PHE A 302 -6.84 -36.91 9.36
N LYS A 303 -7.90 -37.35 8.67
CA LYS A 303 -8.85 -38.34 9.22
C LYS A 303 -8.34 -39.78 9.23
N SER A 304 -7.30 -40.11 8.47
CA SER A 304 -6.76 -41.48 8.41
C SER A 304 -5.64 -41.79 9.42
N LYS A 305 -5.14 -40.79 10.17
CA LYS A 305 -4.04 -40.97 11.14
C LYS A 305 -4.45 -41.00 12.63
N SER A 306 -5.73 -40.86 12.96
CA SER A 306 -6.20 -40.82 14.36
C SER A 306 -6.48 -42.20 15.00
N LYS A 307 -5.95 -43.29 14.43
CA LYS A 307 -5.95 -44.63 15.06
C LYS A 307 -4.52 -45.12 15.27
N SER A 308 -3.76 -44.45 16.12
CA SER A 308 -2.57 -45.07 16.71
C SER A 308 -2.55 -44.76 18.21
N ARG A 309 -2.31 -45.83 18.96
CA ARG A 309 -2.46 -45.99 20.40
C ARG A 309 -1.64 -44.95 21.17
N LEU A 310 -2.26 -44.32 22.16
CA LEU A 310 -1.56 -43.62 23.24
C LEU A 310 -0.90 -44.66 24.16
N PRO A 311 0.36 -44.50 24.58
CA PRO A 311 0.95 -45.33 25.63
C PRO A 311 0.42 -44.87 26.99
N ILE A 312 -0.06 -45.84 27.76
CA ILE A 312 -0.48 -45.69 29.15
C ILE A 312 0.79 -45.58 30.00
N PHE A 313 1.07 -44.39 30.54
CA PHE A 313 1.99 -44.25 31.66
C PHE A 313 1.22 -44.57 32.95
N ALA A 314 1.47 -45.76 33.50
CA ALA A 314 1.12 -46.13 34.85
C ALA A 314 2.27 -46.96 35.44
N ASN A 315 3.09 -46.35 36.28
CA ASN A 315 3.09 -46.68 37.70
C ASN A 315 4.16 -45.92 38.48
N VAL A 316 3.68 -45.27 39.54
CA VAL A 316 4.42 -44.72 40.67
C VAL A 316 4.34 -45.73 41.81
N LYS A 317 5.34 -45.72 42.71
CA LYS A 317 5.48 -46.40 44.03
C LYS A 317 6.20 -47.76 43.94
N LYS A 318 7.22 -48.08 44.74
CA LYS A 318 7.74 -47.58 46.03
C LYS A 318 9.25 -47.68 46.01
#